data_AF-A0A832DIF0-F1
#
_entry.id   AF-A0A832DIF0-F1
#
_cell.length_a   1.000
_cell.length_b   1.000
_cell.length_c   1.000
_cell.angle_alpha   90.00
_cell.angle_beta   90.00
_cell.angle_gamma   90.00
#
_symmetry.space_group_name_H-M   'P 1'
#
loop_
_entity.id
_entity.type
_entity.pdbx_description
1 polymer ?
#
loop_
_entity_poly.entity_id
_entity_poly.type
_entity_poly.pdbx_seq_one_letter_code
_entity_poly.pdbx_strand_id
1 'polypeptide(L)'
;MSFKELYLKGIKIDPNIFTFKFGCRCNGECCHYGVYTDLKEYEKILDIKDKIIPLMDETQSKNISHWFEPAEEDDDFESGVAVGTEIVNEKCAFLDKNGLCVLQRLALEEGEHKWKYKPIYCVLFPLTIYQNTLTIDDEHIDRLSYCNKFPISDSSIFDACKEELEFFFGKEGFEELLKYKEEILLQIQNGVISNGK
;
A
#
# COMPACT_ATOMS: atom_id res chain seq x y z
N MET A 1 -7.34 20.68 22.58
CA MET A 1 -7.78 19.42 23.22
C MET A 1 -7.02 18.32 22.50
N SER A 2 -6.26 17.46 23.19
CA SER A 2 -5.50 16.41 22.51
C SER A 2 -6.42 15.25 22.18
N PHE A 3 -6.30 14.79 20.94
CA PHE A 3 -6.95 13.61 20.37
C PHE A 3 -6.62 12.38 21.25
N LYS A 4 -7.58 11.47 21.44
CA LYS A 4 -7.24 10.13 21.89
C LYS A 4 -6.56 9.44 20.71
N GLU A 5 -5.27 9.19 20.86
CA GLU A 5 -4.50 8.45 19.86
C GLU A 5 -4.93 6.98 19.86
N LEU A 6 -5.09 6.40 18.67
CA LEU A 6 -5.24 4.97 18.50
C LEU A 6 -3.91 4.38 18.02
N TYR A 7 -3.51 3.28 18.65
CA TYR A 7 -2.38 2.46 18.22
C TYR A 7 -2.88 1.06 17.95
N LEU A 8 -2.64 0.55 16.74
CA LEU A 8 -2.94 -0.83 16.34
C LEU A 8 -1.64 -1.52 16.00
N LYS A 9 -1.34 -2.65 16.66
CA LYS A 9 -0.06 -3.37 16.51
C LYS A 9 1.17 -2.46 16.70
N GLY A 10 1.07 -1.46 17.57
CA GLY A 10 2.13 -0.48 17.81
C GLY A 10 2.17 0.68 16.80
N ILE A 11 1.39 0.65 15.73
CA ILE A 11 1.33 1.69 14.69
C ILE A 11 0.26 2.72 15.06
N LYS A 12 0.64 3.99 15.07
CA LYS A 12 -0.29 5.11 15.29
C LYS A 12 -1.20 5.29 14.08
N ILE A 13 -2.48 5.60 14.29
CA ILE A 13 -3.41 5.93 13.21
C ILE A 13 -3.49 7.45 13.02
N ASP A 14 -3.19 7.94 11.81
CA ASP A 14 -3.48 9.32 11.43
C ASP A 14 -5.00 9.48 11.16
N PRO A 15 -5.72 10.32 11.93
CA PRO A 15 -7.15 10.55 11.71
C PRO A 15 -7.50 11.12 10.32
N ASN A 16 -6.54 11.73 9.61
CA ASN A 16 -6.77 12.29 8.28
C ASN A 16 -7.21 11.23 7.26
N ILE A 17 -6.88 9.95 7.46
CA ILE A 17 -7.33 8.86 6.58
C ILE A 17 -8.86 8.74 6.50
N PHE A 18 -9.58 9.24 7.51
CA PHE A 18 -11.05 9.17 7.56
C PHE A 18 -11.74 10.27 6.77
N THR A 19 -11.02 11.35 6.44
CA THR A 19 -11.59 12.54 5.78
C THR A 19 -10.94 12.89 4.47
N PHE A 20 -9.72 12.39 4.20
CA PHE A 20 -9.03 12.64 2.95
C PHE A 20 -9.82 12.06 1.78
N LYS A 21 -10.28 12.92 0.88
CA LYS A 21 -11.04 12.50 -0.31
C LYS A 21 -10.14 11.69 -1.23
N PHE A 22 -10.61 10.53 -1.66
CA PHE A 22 -9.84 9.69 -2.56
C PHE A 22 -10.75 8.78 -3.38
N GLY A 23 -10.39 8.58 -4.64
CA GLY A 23 -11.06 7.66 -5.53
C GLY A 23 -10.07 7.01 -6.49
N CYS A 24 -10.22 5.71 -6.71
CA CYS A 24 -9.31 4.94 -7.52
C CYS A 24 -10.04 4.11 -8.58
N ARG A 25 -9.62 4.28 -9.83
CA ARG A 25 -9.94 3.39 -10.95
C ARG A 25 -8.67 2.65 -11.33
N CYS A 26 -8.33 1.65 -10.53
CA CYS A 26 -7.03 0.97 -10.62
C CYS A 26 -6.75 0.46 -12.03
N ASN A 27 -5.61 0.89 -12.58
CA ASN A 27 -5.06 0.47 -13.86
C ASN A 27 -3.55 0.14 -13.76
N GLY A 28 -3.03 0.05 -12.53
CA GLY A 28 -1.61 -0.21 -12.26
C GLY A 28 -0.69 1.02 -12.27
N GLU A 29 -1.21 2.25 -12.39
CA GLU A 29 -0.38 3.48 -12.47
C GLU A 29 0.57 3.68 -11.28
N CYS A 30 0.17 3.27 -10.07
CA CYS A 30 1.05 3.33 -8.89
C CYS A 30 2.32 2.46 -9.04
N CYS A 31 2.26 1.43 -9.88
CA CYS A 31 3.41 0.55 -10.14
C CYS A 31 4.41 1.16 -11.13
N HIS A 32 4.20 2.39 -11.65
CA HIS A 32 5.20 3.07 -12.49
C HIS A 32 6.43 3.54 -11.71
N TYR A 33 6.32 3.63 -10.39
CA TYR A 33 7.36 4.17 -9.50
C TYR A 33 8.02 3.10 -8.62
N GLY A 34 7.65 1.82 -8.80
CA GLY A 34 8.17 0.75 -7.98
C GLY A 34 7.60 0.81 -6.56
N VAL A 35 8.20 0.04 -5.66
CA VAL A 35 7.87 0.02 -4.24
C VAL A 35 9.09 -0.43 -3.45
N TYR A 36 9.25 0.07 -2.23
CA TYR A 36 10.17 -0.53 -1.28
C TYR A 36 9.55 -1.76 -0.62
N THR A 37 10.38 -2.75 -0.37
CA THR A 37 10.04 -3.99 0.31
C THR A 37 10.91 -4.14 1.55
N ASP A 38 10.37 -4.74 2.61
CA ASP A 38 11.23 -5.21 3.69
C ASP A 38 12.16 -6.32 3.18
N LEU A 39 13.35 -6.46 3.75
CA LEU A 39 14.29 -7.52 3.38
C LEU A 39 13.65 -8.91 3.35
N LYS A 40 12.77 -9.23 4.30
CA LYS A 40 12.07 -10.54 4.35
C LYS A 40 11.10 -10.72 3.19
N GLU A 41 10.47 -9.65 2.73
CA GLU A 41 9.57 -9.68 1.58
C GLU A 41 10.34 -9.86 0.27
N TYR A 42 11.45 -9.14 0.13
CA TYR A 42 12.42 -9.32 -0.96
C TYR A 42 12.89 -10.78 -1.06
N GLU A 43 13.40 -11.34 0.05
CA GLU A 43 13.88 -12.72 0.11
C GLU A 43 12.78 -13.71 -0.28
N LYS A 44 11.57 -13.52 0.25
CA LYS A 44 10.40 -14.35 -0.09
C LYS A 44 10.06 -14.31 -1.57
N ILE A 45 10.15 -13.14 -2.22
CA ILE A 45 9.91 -13.00 -3.66
C ILE A 45 10.99 -13.74 -4.46
N LEU A 46 12.26 -13.63 -4.05
CA LEU A 46 13.37 -14.35 -4.69
C LEU A 46 13.30 -15.88 -4.52
N ASP A 47 12.75 -16.36 -3.40
CA ASP A 47 12.55 -17.79 -3.16
C ASP A 47 11.55 -18.42 -4.13
N ILE A 48 10.60 -17.63 -4.64
CA ILE A 48 9.57 -18.10 -5.58
C ILE A 48 9.84 -17.67 -7.04
N LYS A 49 11.06 -17.20 -7.36
CA LYS A 49 11.46 -16.72 -8.71
C LYS A 49 11.06 -17.67 -9.85
N ASP A 50 11.21 -18.98 -9.66
CA ASP A 50 10.95 -19.98 -10.71
C ASP A 50 9.46 -20.09 -11.03
N LYS A 51 8.58 -19.66 -10.11
CA LYS A 51 7.14 -19.55 -10.32
C LYS A 51 6.74 -18.21 -10.95
N ILE A 52 7.50 -17.15 -10.66
CA ILE A 52 7.25 -15.80 -11.20
C ILE A 52 7.66 -15.71 -12.67
N ILE A 53 8.85 -16.19 -13.03
CA ILE A 53 9.44 -16.05 -14.39
C ILE A 53 8.52 -16.54 -15.51
N PRO A 54 7.79 -17.67 -15.38
CA PRO A 54 6.84 -18.12 -16.39
C PRO A 54 5.66 -17.17 -16.64
N LEU A 55 5.28 -16.36 -15.64
CA LEU A 55 4.14 -15.44 -15.71
C LEU A 55 4.51 -14.07 -16.27
N MET A 56 5.81 -13.75 -16.33
CA MET A 56 6.33 -12.51 -16.88
C MET A 56 6.18 -12.46 -18.40
N ASP A 57 5.76 -11.30 -18.89
CA ASP A 57 5.60 -11.03 -20.32
C ASP A 57 6.86 -10.43 -20.97
N GLU A 58 6.76 -10.06 -22.25
CA GLU A 58 7.89 -9.52 -23.03
C GLU A 58 8.35 -8.12 -22.59
N THR A 59 7.59 -7.42 -21.77
CA THR A 59 7.90 -6.07 -21.28
C THR A 59 8.63 -6.08 -19.93
N GLN A 60 8.79 -7.26 -19.32
CA GLN A 60 9.46 -7.47 -18.04
C GLN A 60 10.81 -8.18 -18.25
N SER A 61 11.75 -7.98 -17.33
CA SER A 61 13.02 -8.70 -17.36
C SER A 61 12.92 -10.04 -16.64
N LYS A 62 13.27 -11.14 -17.31
CA LYS A 62 13.44 -12.46 -16.68
C LYS A 62 14.80 -12.63 -16.01
N ASN A 63 15.68 -11.64 -16.12
CA ASN A 63 16.93 -11.62 -15.38
C ASN A 63 16.68 -11.09 -13.96
N ILE A 64 16.90 -11.94 -12.96
CA ILE A 64 16.63 -11.65 -11.54
C ILE A 64 17.43 -10.46 -11.04
N SER A 65 18.63 -10.22 -11.59
CA SER A 65 19.46 -9.07 -11.20
C SER A 65 18.88 -7.71 -11.61
N HIS A 66 17.76 -7.69 -12.33
CA HIS A 66 17.03 -6.48 -12.72
C HIS A 66 15.69 -6.32 -11.99
N TRP A 67 15.43 -7.11 -10.95
CA TRP A 67 14.14 -7.07 -10.24
C TRP A 67 14.14 -6.09 -9.07
N PHE A 68 15.31 -5.86 -8.48
CA PHE A 68 15.46 -5.11 -7.26
C PHE A 68 16.71 -4.24 -7.30
N GLU A 69 16.61 -3.09 -6.67
CA GLU A 69 17.69 -2.14 -6.40
C GLU A 69 18.61 -2.71 -5.30
N PRO A 70 19.81 -2.15 -5.11
CA PRO A 70 20.64 -2.47 -3.95
C PRO A 70 19.89 -2.24 -2.62
N ALA A 71 20.17 -3.06 -1.62
CA ALA A 71 19.58 -2.90 -0.29
C ALA A 71 20.13 -1.66 0.43
N GLU A 72 19.27 -1.00 1.20
CA GLU A 72 19.56 0.23 1.95
C GLU A 72 19.15 0.08 3.42
N GLU A 73 19.90 0.67 4.35
CA GLU A 73 19.51 0.73 5.76
C GLU A 73 18.36 1.72 5.94
N ASP A 74 17.26 1.28 6.54
CA ASP A 74 16.07 2.09 6.81
C ASP A 74 15.32 1.54 8.04
N ASP A 75 15.34 2.31 9.13
CA ASP A 75 14.74 1.93 10.41
C ASP A 75 13.19 1.95 10.40
N ASP A 76 12.57 2.51 9.35
CA ASP A 76 11.11 2.43 9.16
C ASP A 76 10.65 1.03 8.69
N PHE A 77 11.58 0.15 8.27
CA PHE A 77 11.32 -1.23 7.90
C PHE A 77 11.59 -2.20 9.06
N GLU A 78 10.83 -3.29 9.15
CA GLU A 78 10.90 -4.24 10.28
C GLU A 78 12.29 -4.89 10.42
N SER A 79 12.94 -5.16 9.30
CA SER A 79 14.31 -5.69 9.25
C SER A 79 15.39 -4.63 9.43
N GLY A 80 15.05 -3.34 9.44
CA GLY A 80 15.98 -2.22 9.34
C GLY A 80 16.57 -2.05 7.93
N VAL A 81 16.00 -2.73 6.93
CA VAL A 81 16.51 -2.73 5.55
C VAL A 81 15.36 -2.62 4.56
N ALA A 82 15.49 -1.66 3.65
CA ALA A 82 14.62 -1.49 2.50
C ALA A 82 15.31 -2.03 1.23
N VAL A 83 14.52 -2.68 0.37
CA VAL A 83 14.96 -3.08 -0.97
C VAL A 83 13.91 -2.63 -1.98
N GLY A 84 14.28 -1.67 -2.84
CA GLY A 84 13.41 -1.13 -3.89
C GLY A 84 13.20 -2.14 -5.02
N THR A 85 11.99 -2.22 -5.58
CA THR A 85 11.80 -2.91 -6.86
C THR A 85 12.33 -2.05 -8.00
N GLU A 86 13.11 -2.63 -8.89
CA GLU A 86 13.67 -1.91 -10.05
C GLU A 86 12.60 -1.42 -11.03
N ILE A 87 12.94 -0.35 -11.75
CA ILE A 87 12.13 0.23 -12.82
C ILE A 87 12.66 -0.25 -14.17
N VAL A 88 11.92 -1.17 -14.78
CA VAL A 88 12.23 -1.75 -16.09
C VAL A 88 11.19 -1.25 -17.09
N ASN A 89 11.64 -0.56 -18.13
CA ASN A 89 10.76 0.03 -19.15
C ASN A 89 9.68 0.95 -18.54
N GLU A 90 10.11 1.89 -17.67
CA GLU A 90 9.25 2.91 -17.04
C GLU A 90 8.18 2.35 -16.08
N LYS A 91 8.35 1.11 -15.61
CA LYS A 91 7.46 0.48 -14.62
C LYS A 91 8.19 -0.49 -13.71
N CYS A 92 7.59 -0.80 -12.57
CA CYS A 92 8.04 -1.84 -11.65
C CYS A 92 8.31 -3.16 -12.40
N ALA A 93 9.41 -3.83 -12.06
CA ALA A 93 9.81 -5.11 -12.63
C ALA A 93 8.70 -6.20 -12.61
N PHE A 94 7.74 -6.10 -11.69
CA PHE A 94 6.64 -7.04 -11.53
C PHE A 94 5.30 -6.61 -12.18
N LEU A 95 5.25 -5.45 -12.83
CA LEU A 95 4.07 -4.98 -13.57
C LEU A 95 4.09 -5.54 -15.00
N ASP A 96 3.01 -6.17 -15.45
CA ASP A 96 2.86 -6.65 -16.83
C ASP A 96 2.32 -5.56 -17.76
N LYS A 97 2.25 -5.81 -19.07
CA LYS A 97 1.79 -4.85 -20.09
C LYS A 97 0.30 -4.52 -20.02
N ASN A 98 -0.48 -5.31 -19.27
CA ASN A 98 -1.90 -5.09 -19.06
C ASN A 98 -2.17 -4.33 -17.74
N GLY A 99 -1.13 -3.87 -17.06
CA GLY A 99 -1.25 -3.18 -15.77
C GLY A 99 -1.51 -4.14 -14.60
N LEU A 100 -1.21 -5.43 -14.75
CA LEU A 100 -1.43 -6.44 -13.70
C LEU A 100 -0.10 -6.84 -13.05
N CYS A 101 -0.11 -6.98 -11.72
CA CYS A 101 1.05 -7.41 -10.96
C CYS A 101 1.21 -8.93 -11.03
N VAL A 102 2.38 -9.43 -11.48
CA VAL A 102 2.63 -10.87 -11.61
C VAL A 102 2.62 -11.60 -10.26
N LEU A 103 3.01 -10.94 -9.16
CA LEU A 103 2.97 -11.52 -7.80
C LEU A 103 1.54 -11.79 -7.34
N GLN A 104 0.63 -10.87 -7.67
CA GLN A 104 -0.79 -11.02 -7.39
C GLN A 104 -1.43 -12.09 -8.27
N ARG A 105 -1.07 -12.13 -9.56
CA ARG A 105 -1.52 -13.18 -10.47
C ARG A 105 -1.08 -14.57 -10.00
N LEU A 106 0.19 -14.71 -9.60
CA LEU A 106 0.72 -15.96 -9.05
C LEU A 106 -0.09 -16.42 -7.83
N ALA A 107 -0.37 -15.52 -6.89
CA ALA A 107 -1.17 -15.85 -5.72
C ALA A 107 -2.57 -16.38 -6.10
N LEU A 108 -3.22 -15.74 -7.07
CA LEU A 108 -4.52 -16.18 -7.58
C LEU A 108 -4.45 -17.54 -8.30
N GLU A 109 -3.42 -17.78 -9.11
CA GLU A 109 -3.21 -19.07 -9.80
C GLU A 109 -2.96 -20.23 -8.83
N GLU A 110 -2.34 -19.95 -7.68
CA GLU A 110 -2.12 -20.94 -6.61
C GLU A 110 -3.33 -21.09 -5.65
N GLY A 111 -4.40 -20.33 -5.84
CA GLY A 111 -5.57 -20.34 -4.96
C GLY A 111 -5.31 -19.69 -3.59
N GLU A 112 -4.27 -18.90 -3.47
CA GLU A 112 -3.91 -18.14 -2.27
C GLU A 112 -4.61 -16.77 -2.24
N HIS A 113 -4.51 -16.07 -1.11
CA HIS A 113 -4.99 -14.69 -1.02
C HIS A 113 -4.24 -13.80 -2.04
N LYS A 114 -4.93 -12.91 -2.76
CA LYS A 114 -4.35 -12.05 -3.84
C LYS A 114 -3.11 -11.25 -3.44
N TRP A 115 -2.90 -11.04 -2.15
CA TRP A 115 -1.78 -10.27 -1.59
C TRP A 115 -0.69 -11.14 -0.94
N LYS A 116 -0.80 -12.47 -1.01
CA LYS A 116 0.12 -13.44 -0.39
C LYS A 116 1.60 -13.15 -0.67
N TYR A 117 1.91 -12.73 -1.89
CA TYR A 117 3.28 -12.49 -2.38
C TYR A 117 3.56 -11.01 -2.67
N LYS A 118 2.59 -10.10 -2.49
CA LYS A 118 2.84 -8.69 -2.72
C LYS A 118 3.59 -8.09 -1.52
N PRO A 119 4.52 -7.16 -1.74
CA PRO A 119 5.05 -6.32 -0.68
C PRO A 119 3.93 -5.54 0.02
N ILE A 120 4.06 -5.31 1.32
CA ILE A 120 3.00 -4.71 2.13
C ILE A 120 2.67 -3.28 1.69
N TYR A 121 3.66 -2.48 1.30
CA TYR A 121 3.43 -1.13 0.79
C TYR A 121 2.73 -1.12 -0.58
N CYS A 122 2.88 -2.20 -1.35
CA CYS A 122 2.08 -2.43 -2.57
C CYS A 122 0.62 -2.75 -2.25
N VAL A 123 0.35 -3.34 -1.08
CA VAL A 123 -1.02 -3.63 -0.59
C VAL A 123 -1.64 -2.38 0.02
N LEU A 124 -0.89 -1.64 0.84
CA LEU A 124 -1.39 -0.48 1.58
C LEU A 124 -1.63 0.75 0.71
N PHE A 125 -0.91 0.90 -0.42
CA PHE A 125 -1.05 2.07 -1.29
C PHE A 125 -2.52 2.37 -1.61
N PRO A 126 -2.98 3.63 -1.47
CA PRO A 126 -2.27 4.89 -1.22
C PRO A 126 -1.94 5.24 0.26
N LEU A 127 -2.09 4.29 1.19
CA LEU A 127 -1.66 4.46 2.58
C LEU A 127 -0.20 4.03 2.73
N THR A 128 0.50 4.65 3.67
CA THR A 128 1.88 4.33 4.01
C THR A 128 2.09 4.37 5.51
N ILE A 129 3.21 3.81 5.98
CA ILE A 129 3.66 3.94 7.36
C ILE A 129 4.88 4.86 7.30
N TYR A 130 4.78 5.97 8.02
CA TYR A 130 5.87 6.94 8.14
C TYR A 130 6.05 7.29 9.61
N GLN A 131 7.27 7.16 10.14
CA GLN A 131 7.56 7.39 11.56
C GLN A 131 6.57 6.64 12.48
N ASN A 132 6.36 5.35 12.19
CA ASN A 132 5.44 4.47 12.92
C ASN A 132 3.96 4.96 12.95
N THR A 133 3.56 5.76 11.96
CA THR A 133 2.18 6.24 11.79
C THR A 133 1.62 5.80 10.44
N LEU A 134 0.49 5.09 10.45
CA LEU A 134 -0.29 4.84 9.24
C LEU A 134 -0.93 6.16 8.79
N THR A 135 -0.47 6.68 7.67
CA THR A 135 -0.92 7.94 7.07
C THR A 135 -1.04 7.78 5.55
N ILE A 136 -1.20 8.90 4.85
CA ILE A 136 -1.51 8.99 3.43
C ILE A 136 -0.22 9.31 2.68
N ASP A 137 0.04 8.60 1.57
CA ASP A 137 1.12 8.94 0.64
C ASP A 137 0.64 10.01 -0.36
N ASP A 138 0.41 11.22 0.14
CA ASP A 138 -0.16 12.33 -0.64
C ASP A 138 0.75 12.79 -1.78
N GLU A 139 2.07 12.78 -1.56
CA GLU A 139 3.06 13.07 -2.60
C GLU A 139 2.97 12.12 -3.78
N HIS A 140 2.71 10.83 -3.54
CA HIS A 140 2.53 9.86 -4.62
C HIS A 140 1.16 10.01 -5.28
N ILE A 141 0.10 10.16 -4.49
CA ILE A 141 -1.26 10.42 -5.01
C ILE A 141 -1.26 11.60 -5.98
N ASP A 142 -0.51 12.66 -5.70
CA ASP A 142 -0.44 13.87 -6.53
C ASP A 142 0.20 13.65 -7.91
N ARG A 143 0.93 12.53 -8.10
CA ARG A 143 1.48 12.11 -9.39
C ARG A 143 0.50 11.28 -10.22
N LEU A 144 -0.61 10.82 -9.65
CA LEU A 144 -1.51 9.85 -10.29
C LEU A 144 -2.72 10.50 -10.97
N SER A 145 -3.08 9.96 -12.12
CA SER A 145 -4.24 10.38 -12.91
C SER A 145 -5.52 9.64 -12.52
N TYR A 146 -5.43 8.37 -12.10
CA TYR A 146 -6.60 7.50 -11.91
C TYR A 146 -6.95 7.19 -10.47
N CYS A 147 -5.96 7.24 -9.57
CA CYS A 147 -6.10 6.97 -8.15
C CYS A 147 -5.65 8.20 -7.36
N ASN A 148 -6.56 9.17 -7.20
CA ASN A 148 -6.22 10.52 -6.78
C ASN A 148 -7.23 11.13 -5.80
N LYS A 149 -6.95 12.36 -5.36
CA LYS A 149 -7.75 13.13 -4.40
C LYS A 149 -9.04 13.76 -4.94
N PHE A 150 -9.43 13.45 -6.18
CA PHE A 150 -10.62 13.98 -6.85
C PHE A 150 -11.63 12.84 -7.17
N PRO A 151 -12.20 12.17 -6.16
CA PRO A 151 -13.18 11.12 -6.38
C PRO A 151 -14.48 11.65 -7.02
N ILE A 152 -15.17 10.77 -7.76
CA ILE A 152 -16.50 11.06 -8.32
C ILE A 152 -17.57 11.10 -7.21
N SER A 153 -17.38 10.33 -6.14
CA SER A 153 -18.21 10.32 -4.94
C SER A 153 -17.51 11.00 -3.76
N ASP A 154 -18.21 11.28 -2.67
CA ASP A 154 -17.61 11.78 -1.42
C ASP A 154 -16.88 10.69 -0.62
N SER A 155 -16.22 9.74 -1.30
CA SER A 155 -15.46 8.66 -0.65
C SER A 155 -14.19 9.20 -0.01
N SER A 156 -13.90 8.72 1.21
CA SER A 156 -12.58 8.89 1.83
C SER A 156 -11.59 7.82 1.34
N ILE A 157 -10.30 8.03 1.58
CA ILE A 157 -9.25 7.02 1.37
C ILE A 157 -9.48 5.78 2.24
N PHE A 158 -9.92 5.95 3.49
CA PHE A 158 -10.36 4.83 4.32
C PHE A 158 -11.47 4.02 3.63
N ASP A 159 -12.44 4.70 3.00
CA ASP A 159 -13.55 4.01 2.34
C ASP A 159 -13.11 3.25 1.08
N ALA A 160 -12.11 3.76 0.37
CA ALA A 160 -11.53 3.11 -0.79
C ALA A 160 -10.61 1.92 -0.44
N CYS A 161 -10.00 1.92 0.75
CA CYS A 161 -8.96 0.98 1.16
C CYS A 161 -9.40 0.02 2.28
N LYS A 162 -10.70 -0.26 2.42
CA LYS A 162 -11.22 -1.09 3.53
C LYS A 162 -10.65 -2.50 3.52
N GLU A 163 -10.50 -3.10 2.35
CA GLU A 163 -10.02 -4.47 2.23
C GLU A 163 -8.54 -4.55 2.60
N GLU A 164 -7.75 -3.56 2.17
CA GLU A 164 -6.32 -3.41 2.44
C GLU A 164 -6.08 -3.22 3.95
N LEU A 165 -6.88 -2.35 4.58
CA LEU A 165 -6.85 -2.11 6.02
C LEU A 165 -7.25 -3.36 6.83
N GLU A 166 -8.30 -4.07 6.41
CA GLU A 166 -8.71 -5.33 7.06
C GLU A 166 -7.65 -6.41 6.93
N PHE A 167 -7.00 -6.53 5.78
CA PHE A 167 -5.90 -7.48 5.60
C PHE A 167 -4.70 -7.13 6.48
N PHE A 168 -4.32 -5.84 6.52
CA PHE A 168 -3.16 -5.38 7.26
C PHE A 168 -3.34 -5.51 8.79
N PHE A 169 -4.47 -5.04 9.31
CA PHE A 169 -4.73 -5.09 10.75
C PHE A 169 -5.36 -6.40 11.22
N GLY A 170 -5.95 -7.19 10.32
CA GLY A 170 -6.83 -8.29 10.66
C GLY A 170 -8.21 -7.78 11.09
N LYS A 171 -9.17 -8.72 11.21
CA LYS A 171 -10.57 -8.40 11.51
C LYS A 171 -10.74 -7.59 12.79
N GLU A 172 -10.11 -8.02 13.88
CA GLU A 172 -10.21 -7.36 15.19
C GLU A 172 -9.67 -5.92 15.14
N GLY A 173 -8.49 -5.72 14.55
CA GLY A 173 -7.90 -4.39 14.42
C GLY A 173 -8.71 -3.49 13.47
N PHE A 174 -9.32 -4.05 12.43
CA PHE A 174 -10.21 -3.30 11.54
C PHE A 174 -11.52 -2.88 12.22
N GLU A 175 -12.10 -3.74 13.06
CA GLU A 175 -13.26 -3.38 13.89
C GLU A 175 -12.95 -2.26 14.89
N GLU A 176 -11.76 -2.27 15.49
CA GLU A 176 -11.29 -1.15 16.33
C GLU A 176 -11.12 0.14 15.51
N LEU A 177 -10.57 0.04 14.30
CA LEU A 177 -10.40 1.16 13.40
C LEU A 177 -11.75 1.77 12.97
N LEU A 178 -12.77 0.95 12.75
CA LEU A 178 -14.14 1.40 12.46
C LEU A 178 -14.75 2.20 13.61
N LYS A 179 -14.61 1.73 14.85
CA LYS A 179 -15.07 2.46 16.04
C LYS A 179 -14.35 3.81 16.17
N TYR A 180 -13.03 3.81 15.93
CA TYR A 180 -12.25 5.03 15.98
C TYR A 180 -12.64 6.04 14.90
N LYS A 181 -12.93 5.57 13.68
CA LYS A 181 -13.51 6.42 12.62
C LYS A 181 -14.78 7.12 13.09
N GLU A 182 -15.72 6.39 13.69
CA GLU A 182 -16.98 6.96 14.18
C GLU A 182 -16.73 8.03 15.26
N GLU A 183 -15.86 7.75 16.22
CA GLU A 183 -15.47 8.69 17.28
C GLU A 183 -14.87 9.99 16.71
N ILE A 184 -13.98 9.87 15.71
CA ILE A 184 -13.34 11.02 15.06
C ILE A 184 -14.36 11.84 14.27
N LEU A 185 -15.20 11.20 13.46
CA LEU A 185 -16.19 11.91 12.64
C LEU A 185 -17.22 12.64 13.50
N LEU A 186 -17.64 12.06 14.64
CA LEU A 186 -18.50 12.74 15.60
C LEU A 186 -17.83 13.98 16.22
N GLN A 187 -16.54 13.90 16.54
CA GLN A 187 -15.80 15.05 17.08
C GLN A 187 -15.65 16.17 16.05
N ILE A 188 -15.43 15.82 14.78
CA ILE A 188 -15.38 16.78 13.67
C ILE A 188 -16.75 17.45 13.49
N GLN A 189 -17.83 16.67 13.46
CA GLN A 189 -19.19 17.19 13.32
C GLN A 189 -19.55 18.15 14.46
N ASN A 190 -19.09 17.86 15.68
CA ASN A 190 -19.31 18.69 16.85
C ASN A 190 -18.36 19.90 16.95
N GLY A 191 -17.48 20.12 15.95
CA GLY A 191 -16.53 21.23 15.92
C GLY A 191 -15.42 21.13 16.98
N VAL A 192 -15.23 19.95 17.57
CA VAL A 192 -14.17 19.67 18.54
C VAL A 192 -12.81 19.57 17.84
N ILE A 193 -12.82 19.08 16.61
CA ILE A 193 -11.65 18.92 15.74
C ILE A 193 -11.93 19.60 14.40
N SER A 194 -10.95 20.31 13.85
CA SER A 194 -11.01 20.83 12.49
C SER A 194 -10.83 19.68 11.49
N ASN A 195 -11.63 19.65 10.42
CA ASN A 195 -11.29 18.83 9.25
C ASN A 195 -9.87 19.19 8.81
N GLY A 196 -8.97 18.21 8.85
CA GLY A 196 -7.57 18.37 8.45
C GLY A 196 -7.49 19.09 7.11
N LYS A 197 -6.70 20.16 7.08
CA LYS A 197 -6.26 20.83 5.86
C LYS A 197 -4.80 20.54 5.68
#